data_AF-A0A816W1B7-F1
#
_entry.id   AF-A0A816W1B7-F1
#
_cell.length_a   1.000
_cell.length_b   1.000
_cell.length_c   1.000
_cell.angle_alpha   90.00
_cell.angle_beta   90.00
_cell.angle_gamma   90.00
#
_symmetry.space_group_name_H-M   'P 1'
#
loop_
_entity.id
_entity.type
_entity.pdbx_description
1 polymer ?
#
loop_
_entity_poly.entity_id
_entity_poly.type
_entity_poly.pdbx_seq_one_letter_code
_entity_poly.pdbx_strand_id
1 'polypeptide(L)'
;MVTDILILVLLSTSSIRACSLFINPRNVFCRTDASELKNKTLVEVFANHLDSTEFMLPYDDSYFNFCSIADGISIRTSLGHNLLGDRIRSSPYKFQFRKDESCHHVCTKKYESSNIQQQKMLQRLMKGIISNYQHYWTIDSLPVRTCYISAQNEEICTFGVPIGCYITKNGETKHLCNFREKRNDTFYVFNHIDFEITYGGSQHRESVALHDEDCGSISVVKVQVRSLNSDKCNYSSEALMFQSTTEYINIPFTYTIKFVKGAQNSWGSRWHYLFKSIPQTDIEGFSVSLSLIIILFLLLVIAIIRFCVSHENLTRDIWYVNTNLQKRMIREDFY
;
A
#
# COMPACT_ATOMS: atom_id res chain seq x y z
N MET A 1 42.51 -1.48 -23.94
CA MET A 1 42.56 -1.24 -22.48
C MET A 1 42.11 0.17 -22.09
N VAL A 2 42.77 1.26 -22.52
CA VAL A 2 42.34 2.63 -22.13
C VAL A 2 41.03 3.05 -22.83
N THR A 3 40.81 2.60 -24.06
CA THR A 3 39.60 2.86 -24.85
C THR A 3 38.37 2.12 -24.29
N ASP A 4 38.56 0.92 -23.76
CA ASP A 4 37.46 0.09 -23.24
C ASP A 4 36.94 0.61 -21.88
N ILE A 5 37.83 1.17 -21.06
CA ILE A 5 37.48 1.80 -19.78
C ILE A 5 36.70 3.10 -20.02
N LEU A 6 37.06 3.88 -21.05
CA LEU A 6 36.36 5.13 -21.37
C LEU A 6 34.92 4.88 -21.85
N ILE A 7 34.70 3.81 -22.63
CA ILE A 7 33.37 3.40 -23.09
C ILE A 7 32.50 2.92 -21.92
N LEU A 8 33.06 2.18 -20.95
CA LEU A 8 32.38 1.77 -19.73
C LEU A 8 32.00 2.95 -18.81
N VAL A 9 32.85 3.99 -18.73
CA VAL A 9 32.54 5.22 -17.98
C VAL A 9 31.48 6.08 -18.70
N LEU A 10 31.47 6.09 -20.04
CA LEU A 10 30.44 6.80 -20.82
C LEU A 10 29.08 6.08 -20.79
N LEU A 11 29.07 4.74 -20.73
CA LEU A 11 27.83 3.94 -20.58
C LEU A 11 27.25 3.99 -19.16
N SER A 12 28.10 4.12 -18.13
CA SER A 12 27.61 4.30 -16.76
C SER A 12 27.06 5.71 -16.52
N THR A 13 27.67 6.74 -17.10
CA THR A 13 27.18 8.13 -17.00
C THR A 13 25.91 8.41 -17.80
N SER A 14 25.71 7.72 -18.94
CA SER A 14 24.44 7.78 -19.69
C SER A 14 23.29 7.07 -18.97
N SER A 15 23.57 5.95 -18.29
CA SER A 15 22.59 5.24 -17.46
C SER A 15 22.15 6.06 -16.23
N ILE A 16 23.06 6.86 -15.66
CA ILE A 16 22.72 7.78 -14.54
C ILE A 16 21.81 8.93 -15.03
N ARG A 17 21.99 9.43 -16.25
CA ARG A 17 21.11 10.46 -16.84
C ARG A 17 19.75 9.94 -17.30
N ALA A 18 19.65 8.65 -17.65
CA ALA A 18 18.36 8.03 -17.96
C ALA A 18 17.50 7.79 -16.71
N CYS A 19 18.12 7.71 -15.52
CA CYS A 19 17.43 7.43 -14.27
C CYS A 19 16.70 8.64 -13.68
N SER A 20 17.06 9.87 -14.05
CA SER A 20 16.37 11.10 -13.58
C SER A 20 15.04 11.39 -14.29
N LEU A 21 14.73 10.68 -15.38
CA LEU A 21 13.50 10.87 -16.16
C LEU A 21 12.33 9.96 -15.72
N PHE A 22 12.55 9.03 -14.79
CA PHE A 22 11.50 8.15 -14.25
C PHE A 22 10.93 8.62 -12.89
N ILE A 23 11.05 9.92 -12.60
CA ILE A 23 10.34 10.51 -11.48
C ILE A 23 8.89 10.68 -11.92
N ASN A 24 7.99 9.84 -11.41
CA ASN A 24 6.54 10.01 -11.58
C ASN A 24 6.18 11.50 -11.37
N PRO A 25 5.70 12.22 -12.39
CA PRO A 25 5.39 13.63 -12.24
C PRO A 25 4.28 13.75 -11.20
N ARG A 26 4.54 14.48 -10.10
CA ARG A 26 3.53 14.69 -9.07
C ARG A 26 2.34 15.39 -9.69
N ASN A 27 1.12 14.91 -9.43
CA ASN A 27 -0.04 15.72 -9.74
C ASN A 27 -0.05 16.93 -8.81
N VAL A 28 -0.20 18.09 -9.43
CA VAL A 28 -0.39 19.37 -8.74
C VAL A 28 -1.88 19.65 -8.71
N PHE A 29 -2.40 19.91 -7.53
CA PHE A 29 -3.78 20.32 -7.31
C PHE A 29 -3.83 21.81 -6.97
N CYS A 30 -4.87 22.50 -7.41
CA CYS A 30 -5.05 23.93 -7.19
C CYS A 30 -6.41 24.20 -6.56
N ARG A 31 -6.53 25.29 -5.79
CA ARG A 31 -7.79 25.66 -5.13
C ARG A 31 -8.84 26.17 -6.13
N THR A 32 -8.41 26.96 -7.12
CA THR A 32 -9.25 27.51 -8.18
C THR A 32 -8.90 26.89 -9.52
N ASP A 33 -9.84 26.93 -10.46
CA ASP A 33 -9.61 26.51 -11.84
C ASP A 33 -8.60 27.48 -12.49
N ALA A 34 -7.30 27.20 -12.32
CA ALA A 34 -6.26 27.85 -13.09
C ALA A 34 -6.51 27.52 -14.57
N SER A 35 -6.53 28.54 -15.41
CA SER A 35 -7.05 28.50 -16.78
C SER A 35 -6.39 27.47 -17.72
N GLU A 36 -5.31 26.82 -17.30
CA GLU A 36 -4.60 25.76 -18.04
C GLU A 36 -4.69 24.35 -17.40
N LEU A 37 -5.17 24.22 -16.15
CA LEU A 37 -5.31 22.94 -15.42
C LEU A 37 -6.77 22.64 -15.06
N LYS A 38 -7.65 22.59 -16.08
CA LYS A 38 -9.12 22.43 -15.94
C LYS A 38 -9.66 21.19 -15.22
N ASN A 39 -8.83 20.33 -14.60
CA ASN A 39 -9.28 19.09 -13.96
C ASN A 39 -8.55 18.74 -12.65
N LYS A 40 -7.81 19.65 -12.01
CA LYS A 40 -7.02 19.33 -10.79
C LYS A 40 -7.44 20.12 -9.55
N THR A 41 -8.72 20.49 -9.44
CA THR A 41 -9.31 21.07 -8.22
C THR A 41 -9.94 20.01 -7.32
N LEU A 42 -10.37 18.89 -7.90
CA LEU A 42 -10.99 17.78 -7.19
C LEU A 42 -9.97 16.71 -6.83
N VAL A 43 -10.00 16.27 -5.58
CA VAL A 43 -9.25 15.14 -5.07
C VAL A 43 -10.22 13.98 -4.88
N GLU A 44 -10.07 12.94 -5.70
CA GLU A 44 -10.92 11.74 -5.65
C GLU A 44 -10.22 10.61 -4.90
N VAL A 45 -11.00 9.87 -4.11
CA VAL A 45 -10.54 8.65 -3.45
C VAL A 45 -10.95 7.45 -4.29
N PHE A 46 -10.00 6.58 -4.60
CA PHE A 46 -10.22 5.36 -5.34
C PHE A 46 -10.18 4.15 -4.40
N ALA A 47 -11.13 3.24 -4.58
CA ALA A 47 -11.17 1.96 -3.90
C ALA A 47 -10.52 0.89 -4.78
N ASN A 48 -9.44 0.27 -4.26
CA ASN A 48 -8.72 -0.76 -4.99
C ASN A 48 -9.32 -2.14 -4.70
N HIS A 49 -9.28 -2.56 -3.43
CA HIS A 49 -9.81 -3.83 -2.96
C HIS A 49 -10.13 -3.76 -1.47
N LEU A 50 -10.90 -4.75 -1.01
CA LEU A 50 -11.25 -4.93 0.39
C LEU A 50 -10.77 -6.33 0.80
N ASP A 51 -9.68 -6.39 1.57
CA ASP A 51 -8.98 -7.65 1.89
C ASP A 51 -8.82 -7.84 3.40
N SER A 52 -8.61 -9.08 3.81
CA SER A 52 -8.44 -9.48 5.20
C SER A 52 -6.98 -9.81 5.49
N THR A 53 -6.51 -9.42 6.67
CA THR A 53 -5.18 -9.87 7.15
C THR A 53 -5.14 -11.37 7.48
N GLU A 54 -6.29 -12.03 7.57
CA GLU A 54 -6.44 -13.45 7.92
C GLU A 54 -6.79 -14.34 6.71
N PHE A 55 -7.43 -13.77 5.69
CA PHE A 55 -7.92 -14.50 4.51
C PHE A 55 -7.45 -13.82 3.23
N MET A 56 -6.89 -14.59 2.29
CA MET A 56 -6.34 -14.10 1.02
C MET A 56 -7.42 -13.83 -0.06
N LEU A 57 -8.66 -13.54 0.33
CA LEU A 57 -9.77 -13.36 -0.62
C LEU A 57 -10.25 -11.90 -0.63
N PRO A 58 -9.90 -11.13 -1.67
CA PRO A 58 -10.37 -9.77 -1.82
C PRO A 58 -11.83 -9.74 -2.25
N TYR A 59 -12.58 -8.80 -1.69
CA TYR A 59 -13.96 -8.50 -2.05
C TYR A 59 -14.12 -7.05 -2.47
N ASP A 60 -15.27 -6.75 -3.07
CA ASP A 60 -15.69 -5.41 -3.43
C ASP A 60 -16.55 -4.78 -2.32
N ASP A 61 -16.58 -3.44 -2.28
CA ASP A 61 -17.42 -2.66 -1.35
C ASP A 61 -18.90 -3.05 -1.41
N SER A 62 -19.40 -3.45 -2.58
CA SER A 62 -20.78 -3.90 -2.79
C SER A 62 -21.10 -5.23 -2.08
N TYR A 63 -20.11 -6.11 -1.87
CA TYR A 63 -20.29 -7.40 -1.22
C TYR A 63 -20.75 -7.25 0.24
N PHE A 64 -20.18 -6.26 0.93
CA PHE A 64 -20.48 -5.90 2.32
C PHE A 64 -21.54 -4.80 2.46
N ASN A 65 -22.16 -4.37 1.36
CA ASN A 65 -23.16 -3.31 1.32
C ASN A 65 -22.65 -1.93 1.78
N PHE A 66 -21.39 -1.57 1.48
CA PHE A 66 -20.90 -0.22 1.70
C PHE A 66 -21.48 0.79 0.69
N CYS A 67 -21.23 2.09 0.90
CA CYS A 67 -21.63 3.13 -0.04
C CYS A 67 -20.76 3.05 -1.31
N SER A 68 -21.39 2.94 -2.48
CA SER A 68 -20.71 2.94 -3.76
C SER A 68 -21.45 3.85 -4.75
N ILE A 69 -20.73 4.36 -5.76
CA ILE A 69 -21.31 5.15 -6.83
C ILE A 69 -21.94 4.20 -7.87
N ALA A 70 -23.20 4.43 -8.25
CA ALA A 70 -23.97 3.56 -9.16
C ALA A 70 -23.34 3.42 -10.55
N ASP A 71 -22.69 4.47 -11.05
CA ASP A 71 -22.05 4.54 -12.37
C ASP A 71 -20.52 4.52 -12.29
N GLY A 72 -19.95 3.78 -11.33
CA GLY A 72 -18.51 3.76 -11.08
C GLY A 72 -17.68 3.29 -12.27
N ILE A 73 -17.36 4.20 -13.19
CA ILE A 73 -16.43 4.00 -14.30
C ILE A 73 -15.12 3.50 -13.67
N SER A 74 -14.64 2.33 -14.10
CA SER A 74 -13.27 1.89 -13.80
C SER A 74 -12.32 2.81 -14.56
N ILE A 75 -11.85 3.88 -13.91
CA ILE A 75 -10.97 4.85 -14.57
C ILE A 75 -9.55 4.28 -14.61
N ARG A 76 -9.03 4.18 -15.84
CA ARG A 76 -7.62 3.98 -16.21
C ARG A 76 -6.90 2.86 -15.44
N THR A 77 -7.17 1.64 -15.84
CA THR A 77 -6.27 0.51 -15.60
C THR A 77 -5.08 0.61 -16.55
N SER A 78 -3.85 0.59 -16.01
CA SER A 78 -2.66 0.30 -16.83
C SER A 78 -2.80 -1.12 -17.40
N LEU A 79 -2.12 -1.41 -18.52
CA LEU A 79 -2.20 -2.72 -19.17
C LEU A 79 -1.98 -3.88 -18.17
N GLY A 80 -1.08 -3.69 -17.19
CA GLY A 80 -0.84 -4.65 -16.10
C GLY A 80 -2.05 -4.89 -15.19
N HIS A 81 -2.77 -3.85 -14.76
CA HIS A 81 -3.98 -4.02 -13.93
C HIS A 81 -5.11 -4.73 -14.68
N ASN A 82 -5.26 -4.45 -15.99
CA ASN A 82 -6.25 -5.16 -16.81
C ASN A 82 -5.93 -6.65 -16.94
N LEU A 83 -4.66 -7.01 -17.10
CA LEU A 83 -4.22 -8.40 -17.21
C LEU A 83 -4.36 -9.16 -15.88
N LEU A 84 -4.22 -8.47 -14.75
CA LEU A 84 -4.42 -9.04 -13.41
C LEU A 84 -5.90 -9.05 -12.97
N GLY A 85 -6.78 -8.39 -13.72
CA GLY A 85 -8.20 -8.29 -13.38
C GLY A 85 -8.52 -7.31 -12.24
N ASP A 86 -7.52 -6.54 -11.78
CA ASP A 86 -7.68 -5.54 -10.73
C ASP A 86 -8.52 -4.36 -11.24
N ARG A 87 -9.62 -4.07 -10.53
CA ARG A 87 -10.54 -2.99 -10.87
C ARG A 87 -10.52 -1.90 -9.80
N ILE A 88 -9.72 -0.87 -10.04
CA ILE A 88 -9.77 0.37 -9.26
C ILE A 88 -11.09 1.07 -9.58
N ARG A 89 -11.91 1.31 -8.54
CA ARG A 89 -13.22 1.98 -8.68
C ARG A 89 -13.22 3.34 -7.99
N SER A 90 -14.03 4.25 -8.50
CA SER A 90 -14.28 5.53 -7.82
C SER A 90 -15.10 5.28 -6.55
N SER A 91 -14.59 5.76 -5.42
CA SER A 91 -15.33 5.73 -4.15
C SER A 91 -16.21 6.99 -4.03
N PRO A 92 -17.20 7.03 -3.13
CA PRO A 92 -18.06 8.19 -2.96
C PRO A 92 -17.37 9.40 -2.30
N TYR A 93 -16.12 9.26 -1.84
CA TYR A 93 -15.37 10.33 -1.20
C TYR A 93 -14.68 11.23 -2.24
N LYS A 94 -15.07 12.50 -2.25
CA LYS A 94 -14.54 13.53 -3.16
C LYS A 94 -14.32 14.82 -2.39
N PHE A 95 -13.16 15.44 -2.57
CA PHE A 95 -12.77 16.63 -1.81
C PHE A 95 -12.38 17.77 -2.76
N GLN A 96 -12.76 19.00 -2.41
CA GLN A 96 -12.19 20.17 -3.06
C GLN A 96 -10.83 20.48 -2.41
N PHE A 97 -9.79 20.63 -3.21
CA PHE A 97 -8.43 20.83 -2.69
C PHE A 97 -8.35 22.08 -1.79
N ARG A 98 -7.75 21.93 -0.60
CA ARG A 98 -7.64 22.99 0.44
C ARG A 98 -8.96 23.54 0.96
N LYS A 99 -10.05 22.79 0.83
CA LYS A 99 -11.32 23.10 1.48
C LYS A 99 -11.60 22.05 2.55
N ASP A 100 -11.47 22.46 3.80
CA ASP A 100 -11.80 21.63 4.95
C ASP A 100 -13.33 21.49 5.04
N GLU A 101 -13.80 20.26 5.26
CA GLU A 101 -15.22 19.96 5.43
C GLU A 101 -15.38 19.02 6.62
N SER A 102 -16.28 19.37 7.53
CA SER A 102 -16.57 18.55 8.73
C SER A 102 -17.92 17.89 8.61
N CYS A 103 -17.97 16.57 8.87
CA CYS A 103 -19.22 15.81 8.90
C CYS A 103 -20.06 15.87 7.62
N HIS A 104 -19.45 15.50 6.50
CA HIS A 104 -20.19 15.29 5.26
C HIS A 104 -20.88 13.92 5.29
N HIS A 105 -22.17 13.89 4.99
CA HIS A 105 -22.96 12.65 4.90
C HIS A 105 -22.81 12.00 3.53
N VAL A 106 -22.51 10.71 3.50
CA VAL A 106 -22.33 9.95 2.26
C VAL A 106 -23.57 9.13 1.94
N CYS A 107 -23.92 8.20 2.82
CA CYS A 107 -25.11 7.37 2.68
C CYS A 107 -25.48 6.73 4.02
N THR A 108 -26.74 6.30 4.18
CA THR A 108 -27.19 5.54 5.36
C THR A 108 -27.65 4.16 4.93
N LYS A 109 -27.07 3.11 5.53
CA LYS A 109 -27.45 1.72 5.30
C LYS A 109 -28.39 1.26 6.40
N LYS A 110 -29.53 0.70 6.01
CA LYS A 110 -30.57 0.23 6.93
C LYS A 110 -30.64 -1.29 6.86
N TYR A 111 -30.69 -1.93 8.02
CA TYR A 111 -30.80 -3.37 8.15
C TYR A 111 -31.93 -3.71 9.10
N GLU A 112 -32.89 -4.47 8.60
CA GLU A 112 -34.04 -4.93 9.36
C GLU A 112 -34.14 -6.45 9.32
N SER A 113 -34.39 -7.08 10.46
CA SER A 113 -34.47 -8.54 10.60
C SER A 113 -35.68 -9.13 9.87
N SER A 114 -36.70 -8.34 9.54
CA SER A 114 -37.85 -8.77 8.75
C SER A 114 -37.46 -9.05 7.29
N ASN A 115 -36.40 -8.41 6.78
CA ASN A 115 -35.95 -8.56 5.40
C ASN A 115 -34.73 -9.50 5.30
N ILE A 116 -34.96 -10.69 4.75
CA ILE A 116 -33.94 -11.75 4.59
C ILE A 116 -32.68 -11.25 3.86
N GLN A 117 -32.81 -10.38 2.86
CA GLN A 117 -31.66 -9.86 2.11
C GLN A 117 -30.82 -8.92 2.97
N GLN A 118 -31.46 -8.01 3.69
CA GLN A 118 -30.77 -7.08 4.60
C GLN A 118 -30.11 -7.84 5.76
N GLN A 119 -30.78 -8.83 6.33
CA GLN A 119 -30.21 -9.68 7.35
C GLN A 119 -28.94 -10.41 6.86
N LYS A 120 -28.97 -10.97 5.64
CA LYS A 120 -27.79 -11.60 5.02
C LYS A 120 -26.65 -10.59 4.82
N MET A 121 -26.96 -9.36 4.41
CA MET A 121 -25.94 -8.30 4.26
C MET A 121 -25.31 -7.92 5.60
N LEU A 122 -26.12 -7.80 6.67
CA LEU A 122 -25.62 -7.52 8.02
C LEU A 122 -24.72 -8.67 8.52
N GLN A 123 -25.11 -9.93 8.30
CA GLN A 123 -24.28 -11.09 8.64
C GLN A 123 -22.94 -11.09 7.90
N ARG A 124 -22.92 -10.71 6.61
CA ARG A 124 -21.67 -10.55 5.86
C ARG A 124 -20.79 -9.45 6.46
N LEU A 125 -21.37 -8.30 6.82
CA LEU A 125 -20.65 -7.22 7.48
C LEU A 125 -20.03 -7.69 8.81
N MET A 126 -20.81 -8.37 9.65
CA MET A 126 -20.32 -8.94 10.92
C MET A 126 -19.17 -9.93 10.70
N LYS A 127 -19.31 -10.84 9.72
CA LYS A 127 -18.23 -11.76 9.35
C LYS A 127 -16.99 -11.01 8.88
N GLY A 128 -17.18 -9.95 8.08
CA GLY A 128 -16.11 -9.08 7.63
C GLY A 128 -15.34 -8.45 8.80
N ILE A 129 -16.07 -7.96 9.80
CA ILE A 129 -15.48 -7.34 11.01
C ILE A 129 -14.69 -8.38 11.80
N ILE A 130 -15.24 -9.58 12.01
CA ILE A 130 -14.54 -10.67 12.74
C ILE A 130 -13.24 -11.06 12.02
N SER A 131 -13.28 -11.09 10.69
CA SER A 131 -12.14 -11.40 9.83
C SER A 131 -11.22 -10.21 9.56
N ASN A 132 -11.34 -9.10 10.29
CA ASN A 132 -10.48 -7.91 10.15
C ASN A 132 -10.32 -7.44 8.69
N TYR A 133 -11.42 -7.37 7.95
CA TYR A 133 -11.41 -6.83 6.60
C TYR A 133 -11.09 -5.32 6.62
N GLN A 134 -10.30 -4.88 5.63
CA GLN A 134 -9.83 -3.50 5.53
C GLN A 134 -10.00 -2.98 4.10
N HIS A 135 -10.40 -1.72 3.96
CA HIS A 135 -10.41 -1.04 2.68
C HIS A 135 -9.01 -0.56 2.31
N TYR A 136 -8.57 -0.87 1.09
CA TYR A 136 -7.36 -0.32 0.51
C TYR A 136 -7.72 0.78 -0.48
N TRP A 137 -7.61 2.01 0.00
CA TRP A 137 -7.89 3.21 -0.79
C TRP A 137 -6.61 3.86 -1.31
N THR A 138 -6.75 4.62 -2.40
CA THR A 138 -5.67 5.37 -3.01
C THR A 138 -6.14 6.77 -3.40
N ILE A 139 -5.31 7.78 -3.13
CA ILE A 139 -5.52 9.18 -3.52
C ILE A 139 -4.24 9.67 -4.20
N ASP A 140 -4.33 10.21 -5.41
CA ASP A 140 -3.14 10.64 -6.17
C ASP A 140 -2.03 9.55 -6.26
N SER A 141 -2.43 8.30 -6.47
CA SER A 141 -1.52 7.14 -6.46
C SER A 141 -0.79 6.92 -5.13
N LEU A 142 -1.20 7.57 -4.04
CA LEU A 142 -0.71 7.32 -2.69
C LEU A 142 -1.70 6.42 -1.93
N PRO A 143 -1.23 5.33 -1.31
CA PRO A 143 -2.08 4.51 -0.46
C PRO A 143 -2.50 5.29 0.79
N VAL A 144 -3.76 5.11 1.17
CA VAL A 144 -4.31 5.63 2.41
C VAL A 144 -3.84 4.75 3.57
N ARG A 145 -3.43 5.39 4.67
CA ARG A 145 -3.00 4.69 5.89
C ARG A 145 -3.80 5.12 7.11
N THR A 146 -4.12 4.16 7.97
CA THR A 146 -4.76 4.40 9.26
C THR A 146 -3.69 4.51 10.33
N CYS A 147 -3.75 5.56 11.14
CA CYS A 147 -2.82 5.77 12.25
C CYS A 147 -3.56 5.71 13.59
N TYR A 148 -2.93 5.09 14.59
CA TYR A 148 -3.46 4.99 15.94
C TYR A 148 -2.35 5.01 16.98
N ILE A 149 -2.74 5.33 18.21
CA ILE A 149 -1.82 5.38 19.35
C ILE A 149 -1.76 3.98 19.99
N SER A 150 -0.56 3.43 20.06
CA SER A 150 -0.26 2.17 20.73
C SER A 150 -0.37 2.30 22.26
N ALA A 151 -0.40 1.17 22.97
CA ALA A 151 -0.33 1.13 24.43
C ALA A 151 0.93 1.81 25.00
N GLN A 152 2.01 1.86 24.21
CA GLN A 152 3.27 2.55 24.53
C GLN A 152 3.25 4.05 24.20
N ASN A 153 2.08 4.60 23.86
CA ASN A 153 1.89 6.01 23.47
C ASN A 153 2.63 6.43 22.19
N GLU A 154 2.92 5.46 21.31
CA GLU A 154 3.53 5.70 20.00
C GLU A 154 2.49 5.67 18.88
N GLU A 155 2.60 6.58 17.90
CA GLU A 155 1.75 6.60 16.71
C GLU A 155 2.23 5.50 15.73
N ILE A 156 1.45 4.43 15.62
CA ILE A 156 1.64 3.36 14.64
C ILE A 156 0.70 3.61 13.47
N CYS A 157 1.22 3.53 12.25
CA CYS A 157 0.43 3.66 11.03
C CYS A 157 0.55 2.40 10.19
N THR A 158 -0.57 1.91 9.68
CA THR A 158 -0.62 0.76 8.76
C THR A 158 -1.42 1.13 7.51
N PHE A 159 -1.11 0.49 6.38
CA PHE A 159 -2.00 0.56 5.23
C PHE A 159 -3.31 -0.17 5.53
N GLY A 160 -4.37 0.23 4.83
CA GLY A 160 -5.70 -0.32 5.03
C GLY A 160 -6.51 0.46 6.07
N VAL A 161 -7.82 0.54 5.83
CA VAL A 161 -8.80 1.17 6.71
C VAL A 161 -9.74 0.08 7.21
N PRO A 162 -9.66 -0.34 8.48
CA PRO A 162 -10.51 -1.41 8.98
C PRO A 162 -11.97 -1.03 8.88
N ILE A 163 -12.83 -2.02 8.59
CA ILE A 163 -14.27 -1.77 8.47
C ILE A 163 -14.99 -1.68 9.82
N GLY A 164 -14.38 -2.20 10.87
CA GLY A 164 -14.96 -2.21 12.21
C GLY A 164 -14.08 -2.95 13.21
N CYS A 165 -14.63 -3.15 14.39
CA CYS A 165 -14.02 -3.94 15.44
C CYS A 165 -15.09 -4.75 16.20
N TYR A 166 -14.71 -5.93 16.69
CA TYR A 166 -15.56 -6.83 17.46
C TYR A 166 -14.92 -7.13 18.81
N ILE A 167 -15.70 -6.97 19.88
CA ILE A 167 -15.32 -7.34 21.24
C ILE A 167 -15.93 -8.70 21.54
N THR A 168 -15.09 -9.70 21.79
CA THR A 168 -15.56 -11.06 22.07
C THR A 168 -16.31 -11.14 23.41
N LYS A 169 -17.00 -12.25 23.65
CA LYS A 169 -17.65 -12.53 24.95
C LYS A 169 -16.69 -12.46 26.13
N ASN A 170 -15.41 -12.77 25.89
CA ASN A 170 -14.35 -12.77 26.88
C ASN A 170 -13.73 -11.37 27.08
N GLY A 171 -14.21 -10.35 26.38
CA GLY A 171 -13.67 -8.99 26.43
C GLY A 171 -12.38 -8.80 25.63
N GLU A 172 -11.95 -9.80 24.86
CA GLU A 172 -10.77 -9.71 24.00
C GLU A 172 -11.08 -8.93 22.73
N THR A 173 -10.11 -8.16 22.26
CA THR A 173 -10.23 -7.36 21.03
C THR A 173 -9.00 -7.58 20.17
N LYS A 174 -9.18 -7.92 18.90
CA LYS A 174 -8.04 -8.16 17.99
C LYS A 174 -7.31 -6.86 17.61
N HIS A 175 -8.03 -5.77 17.34
CA HIS A 175 -7.45 -4.48 16.90
C HIS A 175 -8.35 -3.30 17.32
N LEU A 176 -7.86 -2.05 17.20
CA LEU A 176 -8.56 -0.73 17.17
C LEU A 176 -9.89 -0.49 17.94
N CYS A 177 -10.24 -1.29 18.94
CA CYS A 177 -11.42 -1.12 19.79
C CYS A 177 -11.09 -0.20 21.00
N ASN A 178 -10.74 1.06 20.75
CA ASN A 178 -10.50 2.02 21.83
C ASN A 178 -11.70 2.95 22.07
N PHE A 179 -12.85 2.35 22.43
CA PHE A 179 -14.04 3.08 22.82
C PHE A 179 -14.08 3.31 24.34
N ARG A 180 -14.68 4.42 24.77
CA ARG A 180 -14.89 4.74 26.19
C ARG A 180 -15.80 3.71 26.86
N GLU A 181 -16.85 3.29 26.16
CA GLU A 181 -17.77 2.25 26.60
C GLU A 181 -17.57 0.98 25.78
N LYS A 182 -17.07 -0.06 26.44
CA LYS A 182 -16.86 -1.38 25.85
C LYS A 182 -17.90 -2.33 26.43
N ARG A 183 -18.59 -3.07 25.56
CA ARG A 183 -19.49 -4.15 25.95
C ARG A 183 -19.01 -5.45 25.32
N ASN A 184 -19.07 -6.53 26.09
CA ASN A 184 -18.71 -7.85 25.59
C ASN A 184 -19.75 -8.31 24.55
N ASP A 185 -19.32 -9.11 23.58
CA ASP A 185 -20.18 -9.65 22.52
C ASP A 185 -20.84 -8.54 21.69
N THR A 186 -20.08 -7.50 21.31
CA THR A 186 -20.59 -6.37 20.54
C THR A 186 -19.72 -6.03 19.34
N PHE A 187 -20.40 -5.62 18.26
CA PHE A 187 -19.81 -5.17 17.01
C PHE A 187 -19.86 -3.65 16.94
N TYR A 188 -18.76 -3.07 16.47
CA TYR A 188 -18.62 -1.65 16.18
C TYR A 188 -18.23 -1.50 14.72
N VAL A 189 -18.95 -0.67 13.98
CA VAL A 189 -18.62 -0.35 12.58
C VAL A 189 -17.94 1.01 12.55
N PHE A 190 -16.85 1.11 11.79
CA PHE A 190 -16.15 2.36 11.54
C PHE A 190 -16.83 3.10 10.39
N ASN A 191 -17.89 3.84 10.73
CA ASN A 191 -18.73 4.55 9.78
C ASN A 191 -18.35 6.03 9.60
N HIS A 192 -17.45 6.57 10.41
CA HIS A 192 -16.91 7.92 10.22
C HIS A 192 -15.41 7.88 9.94
N ILE A 193 -15.00 8.54 8.85
CA ILE A 193 -13.59 8.60 8.44
C ILE A 193 -13.11 10.05 8.51
N ASP A 194 -12.07 10.30 9.31
CA ASP A 194 -11.36 11.57 9.35
C ASP A 194 -10.15 11.50 8.43
N PHE A 195 -10.23 12.16 7.27
CA PHE A 195 -9.13 12.32 6.34
C PHE A 195 -8.26 13.51 6.75
N GLU A 196 -6.95 13.28 6.81
CA GLU A 196 -5.93 14.31 6.94
C GLU A 196 -4.98 14.22 5.74
N ILE A 197 -5.10 15.17 4.82
CA ILE A 197 -4.28 15.23 3.61
C ILE A 197 -3.19 16.28 3.82
N THR A 198 -1.93 15.83 3.87
CA THR A 198 -0.79 16.73 3.88
C THR A 198 -0.38 17.07 2.45
N TYR A 199 -0.18 18.35 2.16
CA TYR A 199 0.28 18.82 0.85
C TYR A 199 1.51 19.72 0.98
N GLY A 200 2.39 19.67 0.00
CA GLY A 200 3.60 20.50 -0.07
C GLY A 200 3.58 21.44 -1.28
N GLY A 201 4.26 22.59 -1.16
CA GLY A 201 4.46 23.52 -2.27
C GLY A 201 5.38 22.91 -3.35
N SER A 202 5.06 23.15 -4.61
CA SER A 202 5.86 22.67 -5.75
C SER A 202 7.14 23.50 -5.88
N GLN A 203 8.29 22.94 -5.48
CA GLN A 203 9.60 23.53 -5.77
C GLN A 203 10.12 23.17 -7.19
N HIS A 204 9.26 22.75 -8.12
CA HIS A 204 9.73 22.52 -9.49
C HIS A 204 9.86 23.86 -10.22
N ARG A 205 11.09 24.37 -10.25
CA ARG A 205 11.54 25.58 -10.94
C ARG A 205 11.51 25.52 -12.48
N GLU A 206 10.97 24.47 -13.10
CA GLU A 206 11.06 24.29 -14.57
C GLU A 206 9.73 24.16 -15.31
N SER A 207 8.58 24.24 -14.63
CA SER A 207 7.30 24.49 -15.32
C SER A 207 6.87 25.93 -15.06
N VAL A 208 6.98 26.76 -16.09
CA VAL A 208 6.86 28.22 -16.15
C VAL A 208 5.49 28.80 -15.69
N ALA A 209 4.59 28.04 -15.06
CA ALA A 209 3.19 28.48 -14.91
C ALA A 209 2.58 28.44 -13.49
N LEU A 210 3.28 28.09 -12.40
CA LEU A 210 2.62 28.03 -11.08
C LEU A 210 3.49 28.60 -9.95
N HIS A 211 3.73 29.92 -10.00
CA HIS A 211 3.93 30.74 -8.80
C HIS A 211 2.55 31.09 -8.22
N ASP A 212 1.76 30.07 -7.91
CA ASP A 212 0.47 30.27 -7.28
C ASP A 212 0.55 29.67 -5.88
N GLU A 213 0.43 30.50 -4.85
CA GLU A 213 0.32 30.06 -3.45
C GLU A 213 -0.88 29.10 -3.26
N ASP A 214 -1.80 29.09 -4.25
CA ASP A 214 -3.00 28.28 -4.26
C ASP A 214 -2.87 26.85 -4.77
N CYS A 215 -1.69 26.45 -5.24
CA CYS A 215 -1.43 25.10 -5.73
C CYS A 215 -0.45 24.29 -4.85
N GLY A 216 -0.60 22.97 -4.86
CA GLY A 216 0.28 22.06 -4.12
C GLY A 216 0.18 20.61 -4.58
N SER A 217 1.21 19.82 -4.24
CA SER A 217 1.20 18.37 -4.46
C SER A 217 0.91 17.64 -3.17
N ILE A 218 0.02 16.65 -3.20
CA ILE A 218 -0.30 15.83 -2.02
C ILE A 218 0.95 15.01 -1.66
N SER A 219 1.32 14.96 -0.39
CA SER A 219 2.51 14.23 0.05
C SER A 219 2.19 13.09 0.98
N VAL A 220 1.14 13.18 1.80
CA VAL A 220 0.77 12.14 2.77
C VAL A 220 -0.75 12.14 2.91
N VAL A 221 -1.33 10.95 3.00
CA VAL A 221 -2.74 10.79 3.34
C VAL A 221 -2.85 9.94 4.59
N LYS A 222 -3.32 10.51 5.69
CA LYS A 222 -3.62 9.80 6.93
C LYS A 222 -5.14 9.74 7.10
N VAL A 223 -5.63 8.64 7.68
CA VAL A 223 -7.00 8.56 8.16
C VAL A 223 -7.05 8.12 9.61
N GLN A 224 -8.05 8.64 10.31
CA GLN A 224 -8.50 8.10 11.59
C GLN A 224 -9.92 7.60 11.43
N VAL A 225 -10.22 6.47 12.07
CA VAL A 225 -11.52 5.82 12.01
C VAL A 225 -12.28 6.03 13.30
N ARG A 226 -13.58 6.31 13.20
CA ARG A 226 -14.48 6.45 14.33
C ARG A 226 -15.79 5.71 14.06
N SER A 227 -16.44 5.32 15.16
CA SER A 227 -17.80 4.78 15.15
C SER A 227 -18.73 5.81 15.77
N LEU A 228 -19.77 6.23 15.05
CA LEU A 228 -20.70 7.29 15.47
C LEU A 228 -22.15 6.82 15.29
N ASN A 229 -22.97 6.96 16.32
CA ASN A 229 -24.41 6.64 16.27
C ASN A 229 -25.29 7.78 15.69
N SER A 230 -24.69 8.81 15.09
CA SER A 230 -25.42 9.96 14.57
C SER A 230 -24.83 10.52 13.29
N ASP A 231 -25.71 10.88 12.36
CA ASP A 231 -25.40 11.52 11.08
C ASP A 231 -24.82 12.93 11.24
N LYS A 232 -24.90 13.53 12.45
CA LYS A 232 -24.42 14.91 12.73
C LYS A 232 -23.00 14.97 13.30
N CYS A 233 -22.30 13.84 13.35
CA CYS A 233 -20.92 13.68 13.83
C CYS A 233 -20.57 14.47 15.09
N ASN A 234 -21.45 14.42 16.11
CA ASN A 234 -21.14 15.06 17.38
C ASN A 234 -19.96 14.32 18.03
N TYR A 235 -18.86 15.03 18.33
CA TYR A 235 -17.67 14.43 18.94
C TYR A 235 -17.93 13.78 20.30
N SER A 236 -19.05 14.08 20.94
CA SER A 236 -19.49 13.46 22.19
C SER A 236 -20.47 12.29 22.00
N SER A 237 -20.82 11.91 20.76
CA SER A 237 -21.76 10.80 20.54
C SER A 237 -21.13 9.46 20.89
N GLU A 238 -21.93 8.60 21.49
CA GLU A 238 -21.57 7.20 21.73
C GLU A 238 -21.29 6.47 20.41
N ALA A 239 -20.43 5.45 20.50
CA ALA A 239 -20.10 4.59 19.37
C ALA A 239 -21.32 3.77 18.93
N LEU A 240 -21.49 3.57 17.63
CA LEU A 240 -22.55 2.73 17.10
C LEU A 240 -22.22 1.27 17.37
N MET A 241 -22.91 0.68 18.34
CA MET A 241 -22.74 -0.71 18.74
C MET A 241 -23.99 -1.53 18.41
N PHE A 242 -23.78 -2.78 18.01
CA PHE A 242 -24.85 -3.74 17.77
C PHE A 242 -24.41 -5.17 18.08
N GLN A 243 -25.39 -6.06 18.18
CA GLN A 243 -25.18 -7.48 18.48
C GLN A 243 -25.81 -8.33 17.37
N SER A 244 -25.52 -9.64 17.40
CA SER A 244 -26.15 -10.59 16.47
C SER A 244 -27.67 -10.64 16.59
N THR A 245 -28.22 -10.26 17.75
CA THR A 245 -29.66 -10.26 18.06
C THR A 245 -30.37 -8.95 17.70
N THR A 246 -29.66 -7.94 17.17
CA THR A 246 -30.25 -6.63 16.88
C THR A 246 -31.26 -6.74 15.72
N GLU A 247 -32.51 -6.38 15.99
CA GLU A 247 -33.61 -6.48 15.02
C GLU A 247 -33.57 -5.39 13.94
N TYR A 248 -33.13 -4.19 14.32
CA TYR A 248 -33.06 -3.03 13.43
C TYR A 248 -31.82 -2.19 13.71
N ILE A 249 -31.08 -1.85 12.66
CA ILE A 249 -29.94 -0.94 12.76
C ILE A 249 -29.80 -0.06 11.51
N ASN A 250 -29.51 1.22 11.75
CA ASN A 250 -29.12 2.18 10.73
C ASN A 250 -27.67 2.58 10.92
N ILE A 251 -26.87 2.46 9.86
CA ILE A 251 -25.45 2.79 9.85
C ILE A 251 -25.25 3.99 8.91
N PRO A 252 -25.09 5.22 9.44
CA PRO A 252 -24.80 6.39 8.64
C PRO A 252 -23.31 6.51 8.34
N PHE A 253 -22.91 6.52 7.07
CA PHE A 253 -21.53 6.74 6.66
C PHE A 253 -21.26 8.22 6.44
N THR A 254 -20.22 8.73 7.07
CA THR A 254 -19.88 10.15 7.08
C THR A 254 -18.36 10.33 7.01
N TYR A 255 -17.89 11.50 6.60
CA TYR A 255 -16.46 11.81 6.63
C TYR A 255 -16.19 13.25 7.06
N THR A 256 -14.96 13.49 7.51
CA THR A 256 -14.38 14.82 7.73
C THR A 256 -13.06 14.88 6.98
N ILE A 257 -12.76 16.00 6.35
CA ILE A 257 -11.50 16.22 5.62
C ILE A 257 -10.82 17.48 6.14
N LYS A 258 -9.51 17.35 6.40
CA LYS A 258 -8.63 18.44 6.79
C LYS A 258 -7.38 18.45 5.91
N PHE A 259 -7.03 19.61 5.36
CA PHE A 259 -5.80 19.81 4.60
C PHE A 259 -4.73 20.46 5.46
N VAL A 260 -3.55 19.83 5.55
CA VAL A 260 -2.42 20.32 6.34
C VAL A 260 -1.25 20.65 5.42
N LYS A 261 -0.66 21.84 5.57
CA LYS A 261 0.52 22.24 4.80
C LYS A 261 1.78 21.56 5.39
N GLY A 262 2.46 20.75 4.60
CA GLY A 262 3.70 20.06 4.96
C GLY A 262 4.94 20.93 4.77
N ALA A 263 6.06 20.52 5.40
CA ALA A 263 7.34 21.21 5.31
C ALA A 263 7.93 21.21 3.87
N GLN A 264 8.70 22.25 3.53
CA GLN A 264 9.14 22.59 2.17
C GLN A 264 10.08 21.58 1.47
N ASN A 265 10.61 20.59 2.18
CA ASN A 265 11.66 19.65 1.78
C ASN A 265 11.13 18.19 1.68
N SER A 266 10.05 18.01 0.90
CA SER A 266 9.24 16.78 0.83
C SER A 266 9.72 15.69 -0.15
N TRP A 267 10.90 15.83 -0.78
CA TRP A 267 11.41 14.81 -1.74
C TRP A 267 11.58 13.43 -1.07
N GLY A 268 12.17 13.40 0.13
CA GLY A 268 12.28 12.18 0.93
C GLY A 268 10.97 11.78 1.65
N SER A 269 10.00 12.69 1.77
CA SER A 269 8.83 12.43 2.62
C SER A 269 7.90 11.38 2.02
N ARG A 270 7.71 11.35 0.68
CA ARG A 270 6.74 10.43 0.07
C ARG A 270 7.12 8.95 0.30
N TRP A 271 8.37 8.60 0.03
CA TRP A 271 8.84 7.23 0.25
C TRP A 271 9.05 6.92 1.73
N HIS A 272 9.54 7.89 2.52
CA HIS A 272 9.79 7.70 3.95
C HIS A 272 8.50 7.35 4.71
N TYR A 273 7.36 8.00 4.39
CA TYR A 273 6.09 7.66 5.04
C TYR A 273 5.58 6.27 4.61
N LEU A 274 5.82 5.86 3.37
CA LEU A 274 5.43 4.54 2.88
C LEU A 274 6.18 3.44 3.64
N PHE A 275 7.51 3.57 3.73
CA PHE A 275 8.34 2.59 4.43
C PHE A 275 8.02 2.50 5.93
N LYS A 276 7.69 3.62 6.59
CA LYS A 276 7.30 3.61 8.01
C LYS A 276 5.97 2.87 8.26
N SER A 277 5.12 2.75 7.25
CA SER A 277 3.77 2.16 7.40
C SER A 277 3.74 0.65 7.14
N ILE A 278 4.89 0.06 6.79
CA ILE A 278 5.06 -1.38 6.61
C ILE A 278 5.47 -1.97 7.97
N PRO A 279 4.75 -2.95 8.53
CA PRO A 279 5.14 -3.59 9.79
C PRO A 279 6.50 -4.26 9.61
N GLN A 280 7.49 -3.85 10.42
CA GLN A 280 8.88 -4.29 10.28
C GLN A 280 9.15 -5.72 10.78
N THR A 281 8.13 -6.43 11.27
CA THR A 281 8.35 -7.58 12.16
C THR A 281 8.55 -8.92 11.48
N ASP A 282 8.28 -9.08 10.18
CA ASP A 282 8.38 -10.41 9.50
C ASP A 282 9.22 -10.42 8.21
N ILE A 283 9.70 -9.27 7.74
CA ILE A 283 10.38 -9.17 6.43
C ILE A 283 11.87 -9.53 6.53
N GLU A 284 12.48 -9.40 7.72
CA GLU A 284 13.91 -9.67 7.91
C GLU A 284 14.26 -11.16 7.73
N GLY A 285 13.41 -12.07 8.24
CA GLY A 285 13.67 -13.52 8.17
C GLY A 285 13.63 -14.09 6.75
N PHE A 286 12.72 -13.59 5.92
CA PHE A 286 12.57 -14.04 4.53
C PHE A 286 13.73 -13.56 3.65
N SER A 287 14.13 -12.28 3.78
CA SER A 287 15.26 -11.74 3.03
C SER A 287 16.58 -12.41 3.40
N VAL A 288 16.81 -12.68 4.69
CA VAL A 288 18.02 -13.38 5.15
C VAL A 288 18.07 -14.80 4.60
N SER A 289 16.96 -15.53 4.66
CA SER A 289 16.89 -16.91 4.16
C SER A 289 17.10 -16.98 2.65
N LEU A 290 16.50 -16.07 1.88
CA LEU A 290 16.67 -16.01 0.43
C LEU A 290 18.12 -15.65 0.05
N SER A 291 18.74 -14.71 0.76
CA SER A 291 20.14 -14.35 0.52
C SER A 291 21.10 -15.52 0.78
N LEU A 292 20.85 -16.31 1.83
CA LEU A 292 21.65 -17.48 2.18
C LEU A 292 21.53 -18.60 1.13
N ILE A 293 20.33 -18.84 0.60
CA ILE A 293 20.10 -19.80 -0.49
C ILE A 293 20.90 -19.39 -1.75
N ILE A 294 20.88 -18.10 -2.11
CA ILE A 294 21.62 -17.60 -3.27
C ILE A 294 23.14 -17.75 -3.06
N ILE A 295 23.65 -17.44 -1.87
CA ILE A 295 25.08 -17.60 -1.55
C ILE A 295 25.50 -19.07 -1.66
N LEU A 296 24.72 -20.01 -1.10
CA LEU A 296 25.01 -21.44 -1.20
C LEU A 296 25.01 -21.93 -2.66
N PHE A 297 24.06 -21.47 -3.47
CA PHE A 297 24.01 -21.81 -4.89
C PHE A 297 25.23 -21.31 -5.65
N LEU A 298 25.65 -20.06 -5.41
CA LEU A 298 26.85 -19.50 -6.03
C LEU A 298 28.12 -20.24 -5.60
N LEU A 299 28.23 -20.63 -4.33
CA LEU A 299 29.36 -21.43 -3.85
C LEU A 299 29.38 -22.83 -4.49
N LEU A 300 28.22 -23.46 -4.66
CA LEU A 300 28.11 -24.75 -5.35
C LEU A 300 28.57 -24.66 -6.81
N VAL A 301 28.12 -23.64 -7.54
CA VAL A 301 28.52 -23.42 -8.94
C VAL A 301 30.03 -23.19 -9.03
N ILE A 302 30.60 -22.36 -8.14
CA ILE A 302 32.05 -22.13 -8.08
C ILE A 302 32.79 -23.44 -7.78
N ALA A 303 32.29 -24.26 -6.84
CA ALA A 303 32.90 -25.53 -6.49
C ALA A 303 32.88 -26.51 -7.67
N ILE A 304 31.77 -26.60 -8.41
CA ILE A 304 31.64 -27.42 -9.61
C ILE A 304 32.62 -26.96 -10.69
N ILE A 305 32.70 -25.64 -10.96
CA ILE A 305 33.65 -25.10 -11.94
C ILE A 305 35.09 -25.43 -11.54
N ARG A 306 35.46 -25.22 -10.26
CA ARG A 306 36.79 -25.56 -9.75
C ARG A 306 37.09 -27.05 -9.87
N PHE A 307 36.13 -27.90 -9.55
CA PHE A 307 36.25 -29.35 -9.67
C PHE A 307 36.46 -29.78 -11.12
N CYS A 308 35.63 -29.29 -12.06
CA CYS A 308 35.76 -29.57 -13.49
C CYS A 308 37.12 -29.13 -14.04
N VAL A 309 37.53 -27.88 -13.74
CA VAL A 309 38.83 -27.35 -14.20
C VAL A 309 40.00 -28.13 -13.58
N SER A 310 39.91 -28.52 -12.31
CA SER A 310 40.95 -29.32 -11.66
C SER A 310 41.08 -30.71 -12.30
N HIS A 311 39.96 -31.35 -12.62
CA HIS A 311 39.96 -32.67 -13.24
C HIS A 311 40.53 -32.61 -14.67
N GLU A 312 40.16 -31.59 -15.44
CA GLU A 312 40.68 -31.36 -16.79
C GLU A 312 42.19 -31.05 -16.79
N ASN A 313 42.68 -30.27 -15.81
CA ASN A 313 44.11 -30.01 -15.67
C ASN A 313 44.88 -31.28 -15.28
N LEU A 314 44.35 -32.11 -14.37
CA LEU A 314 45.00 -33.35 -13.95
C LEU A 314 45.12 -34.36 -15.10
N THR A 315 44.08 -34.51 -15.92
CA THR A 315 44.13 -35.43 -17.08
C THR A 315 45.09 -34.94 -18.16
N ARG A 316 45.17 -33.62 -18.39
CA ARG A 316 46.14 -33.03 -19.32
C ARG A 316 47.58 -33.25 -18.85
N ASP A 317 47.85 -33.07 -17.56
CA ASP A 317 49.20 -33.24 -17.01
C ASP A 317 49.65 -34.71 -17.02
N ILE A 318 48.75 -35.65 -16.72
CA ILE A 318 49.02 -37.10 -16.83
C ILE A 318 49.31 -37.48 -18.29
N TRP A 319 48.54 -36.98 -19.25
CA TRP A 319 48.78 -37.25 -20.67
C TRP A 319 50.13 -36.68 -21.12
N TYR A 320 50.49 -35.48 -20.68
CA TYR A 320 51.77 -34.83 -21.04
C TYR A 320 52.97 -35.59 -20.49
N VAL A 321 52.89 -36.04 -19.23
CA VAL A 321 53.93 -36.87 -18.59
C VAL A 321 54.06 -38.22 -19.28
N ASN A 322 52.94 -38.91 -19.55
CA ASN A 322 52.96 -40.24 -20.19
C ASN A 322 53.50 -40.18 -21.62
N THR A 323 53.14 -39.13 -22.37
CA THR A 323 53.67 -38.88 -23.72
C THR A 323 55.17 -38.58 -23.71
N ASN A 324 55.66 -37.83 -22.72
CA ASN A 324 57.09 -37.55 -22.59
C ASN A 324 57.90 -38.77 -22.10
N LEU A 325 57.32 -39.63 -21.25
CA LEU A 325 57.93 -40.90 -20.85
C LEU A 325 58.04 -41.87 -22.04
N GLN A 326 56.99 -42.01 -22.84
CA GLN A 326 57.02 -42.78 -24.10
C GLN A 326 58.12 -42.28 -25.05
N LYS A 327 58.24 -40.96 -25.23
CA LYS A 327 59.31 -40.37 -26.06
C LYS A 327 60.72 -40.59 -25.50
N ARG A 328 60.88 -40.77 -24.19
CA ARG A 328 62.17 -41.11 -23.57
C ARG A 328 62.50 -42.59 -23.74
N MET A 329 61.55 -43.51 -23.54
CA MET A 329 61.77 -44.94 -23.76
C MET A 329 62.16 -45.24 -25.21
N ILE A 330 61.44 -44.68 -26.18
CA ILE A 330 61.77 -44.82 -27.61
C ILE A 330 63.17 -44.27 -27.94
N ARG A 331 63.69 -43.31 -27.16
CA ARG A 331 65.03 -42.75 -27.39
C ARG A 331 66.14 -43.64 -26.82
N GLU A 332 65.87 -44.41 -25.77
CA GLU A 332 66.84 -45.32 -25.17
C GLU A 332 66.90 -46.67 -25.90
N ASP A 333 65.84 -47.11 -26.58
CA ASP A 333 65.86 -48.34 -27.40
C ASP A 333 66.64 -48.22 -28.73
N PHE A 334 67.09 -47.00 -29.09
CA PHE A 334 67.82 -46.71 -30.34
C PHE A 334 69.33 -46.45 -30.13
N TYR A 335 69.85 -46.68 -28.92
CA TYR A 335 71.28 -46.69 -28.59
C TYR A 335 71.67 -48.05 -28.01
#